data_AF-A0A353PC01-F1
#
_entry.id   AF-A0A353PC01-F1
#
_cell.length_a   1.000
_cell.length_b   1.000
_cell.length_c   1.000
_cell.angle_alpha   90.00
_cell.angle_beta   90.00
_cell.angle_gamma   90.00
#
_symmetry.space_group_name_H-M   'P 1'
#
loop_
_entity.id
_entity.type
_entity.pdbx_description
1 polymer ?
#
loop_
_entity_poly.entity_id
_entity_poly.type
_entity_poly.pdbx_seq_one_letter_code
_entity_poly.pdbx_strand_id
1 'polypeptide(L)' 'MDLFDIGANLTHDAFDADRESVLDRAIAAGVSGMMVTGSSLTCSRKALALAQSHPALLRCTAGVHPH' A
#
# COMPACT_ATOMS: atom_id res chain seq x y z
N MET A 1 4.58 0.55 19.54
CA MET A 1 5.02 -0.63 18.77
C MET A 1 5.44 -0.11 17.40
N ASP A 2 6.50 -0.66 16.81
CA ASP A 2 6.99 -0.27 15.47
C ASP A 2 6.75 -1.46 14.52
N LEU A 3 5.65 -1.40 13.75
CA LEU A 3 5.21 -2.50 12.89
C LEU A 3 5.33 -2.14 11.42
N PHE A 4 5.75 -3.11 10.60
CA PHE A 4 5.80 -2.97 9.16
C PHE A 4 4.92 -4.05 8.48
N ASP A 5 3.92 -3.64 7.72
CA ASP A 5 3.08 -4.55 6.92
C ASP A 5 3.77 -4.86 5.59
N ILE A 6 4.06 -6.14 5.31
CA ILE A 6 4.80 -6.54 4.11
C ILE A 6 3.90 -6.86 2.89
N GLY A 7 2.57 -6.83 3.03
CA GLY A 7 1.65 -7.37 2.02
C GLY A 7 0.34 -6.61 1.86
N ALA A 8 0.40 -5.30 1.67
CA ALA A 8 -0.78 -4.45 1.62
C ALA A 8 -1.31 -4.27 0.18
N ASN A 9 -2.55 -4.71 -0.09
CA ASN A 9 -3.20 -4.58 -1.40
C ASN A 9 -3.99 -3.25 -1.54
N LEU A 10 -3.39 -2.13 -1.15
CA LEU A 10 -4.07 -0.82 -1.01
C LEU A 10 -4.53 -0.18 -2.33
N THR A 11 -4.08 -0.71 -3.47
CA THR A 11 -4.49 -0.28 -4.82
C THR A 11 -5.76 -0.99 -5.31
N HIS A 12 -6.31 -1.91 -4.51
CA HIS A 12 -7.58 -2.58 -4.80
C HIS A 12 -8.76 -1.62 -4.59
N ASP A 13 -9.75 -1.69 -5.48
CA ASP A 13 -10.89 -0.75 -5.51
C ASP A 13 -11.73 -0.77 -4.22
N ALA A 14 -11.65 -1.87 -3.45
CA ALA A 14 -12.26 -1.99 -2.12
C ALA A 14 -11.80 -0.91 -1.12
N PHE A 15 -10.63 -0.29 -1.36
CA PHE A 15 -10.09 0.77 -0.52
C PHE A 15 -10.32 2.18 -1.10
N ASP A 16 -10.91 2.34 -2.29
CA ASP A 16 -11.05 3.66 -2.91
C ASP A 16 -11.89 4.64 -2.09
N ALA A 17 -12.88 4.14 -1.36
CA ALA A 17 -13.78 4.97 -0.56
C ALA A 17 -13.14 5.51 0.74
N ASP A 18 -12.18 4.79 1.32
CA ASP A 18 -11.68 5.09 2.67
C ASP A 18 -10.18 4.91 2.87
N ARG A 19 -9.38 4.83 1.79
CA ARG A 19 -7.92 4.60 1.84
C ARG A 19 -7.19 5.46 2.87
N GLU A 20 -7.43 6.78 2.85
CA GLU A 20 -6.79 7.71 3.80
C GLU A 20 -7.15 7.36 5.25
N SER A 21 -8.42 7.04 5.51
CA SER A 21 -8.86 6.62 6.84
C SER A 21 -8.26 5.27 7.25
N VAL A 22 -8.04 4.35 6.31
CA VAL A 22 -7.31 3.09 6.57
C VAL A 22 -5.87 3.38 6.98
N LEU A 23 -5.17 4.29 6.30
CA LEU A 23 -3.81 4.69 6.64
C LEU A 23 -3.74 5.32 8.04
N ASP A 24 -4.67 6.23 8.36
CA ASP A 24 -4.76 6.85 9.69
C ASP A 24 -4.95 5.81 10.80
N ARG A 25 -5.87 4.85 10.59
CA ARG A 25 -6.11 3.76 11.54
C ARG A 25 -4.89 2.86 11.69
N ALA A 26 -4.16 2.59 10.61
CA ALA A 26 -2.93 1.79 10.65
C ALA A 26 -1.83 2.49 11.49
N ILE A 27 -1.64 3.79 11.28
CA ILE A 27 -0.69 4.60 12.06
C ILE A 27 -1.09 4.59 13.55
N ALA A 28 -2.37 4.81 13.86
CA ALA A 28 -2.87 4.77 15.23
C ALA A 28 -2.68 3.41 15.91
N ALA A 29 -2.67 2.32 15.13
CA ALA A 29 -2.39 0.96 15.62
C ALA A 29 -0.88 0.66 15.76
N GLY A 30 0.01 1.58 15.37
CA GLY A 30 1.47 1.43 15.47
C GLY A 30 2.14 0.86 14.22
N VAL A 31 1.47 0.87 13.06
CA VAL A 31 2.08 0.56 11.76
C VAL A 31 2.85 1.78 11.29
N SER A 32 4.18 1.68 11.24
CA SER A 32 5.08 2.75 10.83
C SER A 32 5.45 2.69 9.35
N GLY A 33 5.18 1.56 8.69
CA GLY A 33 5.39 1.41 7.26
C GLY A 33 4.65 0.22 6.64
N MET A 34 4.43 0.29 5.33
CA MET A 34 3.73 -0.77 4.58
C MET A 34 4.34 -0.97 3.19
N MET A 35 4.34 -2.21 2.70
CA MET A 35 4.69 -2.58 1.34
C MET A 35 3.42 -2.81 0.52
N VAL A 36 3.18 -1.93 -0.46
CA VAL A 36 2.08 -2.04 -1.41
C VAL A 36 2.43 -3.03 -2.52
N THR A 37 1.63 -4.08 -2.67
CA THR A 37 1.91 -5.16 -3.64
C THR A 37 1.53 -4.75 -5.07
N GLY A 38 2.49 -4.80 -5.99
CA GLY A 38 2.26 -4.72 -7.43
C GLY A 38 2.14 -6.12 -8.05
N SER A 39 0.97 -6.45 -8.61
CA SER A 39 0.66 -7.79 -9.16
C SER A 39 0.51 -7.85 -10.69
N SER A 40 0.54 -6.70 -11.36
CA SER A 40 0.50 -6.56 -12.83
C SER A 40 1.16 -5.24 -13.22
N LEU A 41 1.36 -4.97 -14.51
CA LEU A 41 1.89 -3.67 -14.96
C LEU A 41 1.00 -2.51 -14.47
N THR A 42 -0.31 -2.63 -14.63
CA THR A 42 -1.28 -1.61 -14.19
C THR A 42 -1.28 -1.46 -12.68
N CYS A 43 -1.31 -2.57 -11.94
CA CYS A 43 -1.29 -2.55 -10.48
C CYS A 43 0.02 -1.96 -9.94
N SER A 44 1.17 -2.32 -10.52
CA SER A 44 2.48 -1.80 -10.14
C SER A 44 2.59 -0.29 -10.35
N ARG A 45 2.01 0.25 -11.44
CA ARG A 45 1.95 1.71 -11.67
C ARG A 45 1.09 2.41 -10.62
N LYS A 46 -0.07 1.85 -10.27
CA LYS A 46 -0.92 2.37 -9.19
C LYS A 46 -0.18 2.33 -7.84
N ALA A 47 0.53 1.24 -7.56
CA ALA A 47 1.29 1.07 -6.31
C ALA A 47 2.43 2.08 -6.20
N LEU A 48 3.15 2.33 -7.29
CA LEU A 48 4.18 3.38 -7.36
C LEU A 48 3.60 4.76 -7.11
N ALA A 49 2.50 5.12 -7.78
CA ALA A 49 1.85 6.42 -7.60
C ALA A 49 1.39 6.62 -6.15
N LEU A 50 0.83 5.58 -5.52
CA LEU A 50 0.41 5.63 -4.12
C LEU A 50 1.61 5.73 -3.16
N ALA A 51 2.70 5.02 -3.42
CA ALA A 51 3.90 5.12 -2.61
C ALA A 51 4.55 6.51 -2.71
N GLN A 52 4.48 7.15 -3.89
CA GLN A 52 4.97 8.50 -4.10
C GLN A 52 4.13 9.57 -3.38
N SER A 53 2.84 9.36 -3.17
CA SER A 53 2.02 10.29 -2.38
C SER A 53 2.26 10.16 -0.87
N HIS A 54 2.78 9.01 -0.41
CA HIS A 54 3.07 8.74 1.00
C HIS A 54 4.50 8.19 1.20
N PRO A 55 5.56 8.92 0.81
CA PRO A 55 6.92 8.39 0.73
C PRO A 55 7.52 8.04 2.10
N ALA A 56 6.99 8.60 3.19
CA ALA A 56 7.41 8.25 4.55
C ALA A 56 6.81 6.91 5.03
N LEU A 57 5.61 6.56 4.55
CA LEU A 57 4.81 5.44 5.06
C LEU A 57 4.83 4.22 4.13
N LEU A 58 4.85 4.45 2.82
CA LEU A 58 4.60 3.40 1.83
C LEU A 58 5.84 3.09 1.00
N ARG A 59 6.04 1.80 0.74
CA ARG A 59 6.92 1.24 -0.29
C ARG A 59 6.07 0.44 -1.28
N CYS A 60 6.60 0.11 -2.44
CA CYS A 60 5.87 -0.71 -3.41
C CYS A 60 6.76 -1.74 -4.08
N THR A 61 6.16 -2.86 -4.49
CA THR A 61 6.78 -3.82 -5.42
C THR A 61 6.30 -3.60 -6.85
N ALA A 62 7.02 -4.17 -7.81
CA ALA A 62 6.59 -4.29 -9.19
C ALA A 62 6.78 -5.75 -9.64
N GLY A 63 5.76 -6.33 -10.24
CA GLY A 63 5.77 -7.74 -10.64
C GLY A 63 4.49 -8.16 -11.36
N VAL A 64 4.47 -9.43 -11.80
CA VAL A 64 3.29 -10.07 -12.39
C VAL A 64 2.98 -11.31 -11.56
N HIS A 65 1.79 -11.37 -10.98
CA HIS A 65 1.30 -12.52 -10.25
C HIS A 65 0.69 -13.55 -11.23
N PRO A 66 0.90 -14.87 -11.04
CA PRO A 66 0.50 -15.91 -12.00
C PRO A 66 -1.00 -16.28 -11.95
N HIS A 67 -1.90 -15.28 -11.87
CA HIS A 67 -3.36 -15.41 -11.72
C HIS A 67 -4.00 -16.72 -12.22
#